data_AF-C7Z7B4-F1
#
_entry.id   AF-C7Z7B4-F1
#
_cell.length_a   1.000
_cell.length_b   1.000
_cell.length_c   1.000
_cell.angle_alpha   90.00
_cell.angle_beta   90.00
_cell.angle_gamma   90.00
#
_symmetry.space_group_name_H-M   'P 1'
#
loop_
_entity.id
_entity.type
_entity.pdbx_description
1 polymer ?
#
loop_
_entity_poly.entity_id
_entity_poly.type
_entity_poly.pdbx_seq_one_letter_code
_entity_poly.pdbx_strand_id
1 'polypeptide(L)'
;MEGPHHIAIRELDLRTCHPSTMADRVGAVPVLKTSAAFFTFLRANLVLHSAMTSATNSPQLGPSVPFSSYVPPSPSPLAAHGPFCGFDDDDDIEPLSLEVLDKPQDKIEGLRLVADSIAQMRQRASLNLVFHPLCLAGLSTTLAAIYHLGGVSRLDPGLSMTISCGVIMSYLMGIRYLASGYISLAERLRWNWLRADDGEEDTLLAARINDDIVGTLVLRLEPNPTSGHRRRRSLSLRGGKGVIRAWTTNLHYRGKGVGKDLLHEAVRMTKERCGKDAEIGFAQEHANSAMLLPGIFNAPFRRDEVRATKALDGVLADWDMFKRRR
;
A
#
# COMPACT_ATOMS: atom_id res chain seq x y z
N MET A 1 51.85 22.28 -0.16
CA MET A 1 51.79 22.92 -1.48
C MET A 1 50.67 22.22 -2.26
N GLU A 2 49.39 22.40 -1.92
CA GLU A 2 48.57 23.62 -2.01
C GLU A 2 48.57 24.19 -3.45
N GLY A 3 47.38 24.18 -4.07
CA GLY A 3 47.09 24.36 -5.51
C GLY A 3 47.11 25.81 -6.01
N PRO A 4 46.13 26.32 -6.81
CA PRO A 4 44.92 25.64 -7.31
C PRO A 4 44.38 26.11 -8.72
N HIS A 5 43.24 25.51 -9.11
CA HIS A 5 42.14 25.98 -9.99
C HIS A 5 42.38 26.48 -11.44
N HIS A 6 41.72 25.82 -12.41
CA HIS A 6 40.69 26.48 -13.25
C HIS A 6 39.77 25.44 -13.91
N ILE A 7 38.55 25.31 -13.38
CA ILE A 7 37.41 24.66 -14.03
C ILE A 7 36.72 25.75 -14.84
N ALA A 8 36.73 25.62 -16.17
CA ALA A 8 35.99 26.52 -17.05
C ALA A 8 34.51 26.14 -17.05
N ILE A 9 33.69 27.00 -16.46
CA ILE A 9 32.23 26.94 -16.49
C ILE A 9 31.80 27.36 -17.90
N ARG A 10 31.21 26.44 -18.65
CA ARG A 10 30.62 26.73 -19.97
C ARG A 10 29.20 27.27 -19.71
N GLU A 11 29.05 28.59 -19.74
CA GLU A 11 27.75 29.26 -19.70
C GLU A 11 26.88 28.77 -20.86
N LEU A 12 25.68 28.28 -20.53
CA LEU A 12 24.68 27.86 -21.50
C LEU A 12 23.72 29.04 -21.71
N ASP A 13 23.88 29.73 -22.82
CA ASP A 13 23.07 30.89 -23.20
C ASP A 13 21.66 30.44 -23.62
N LEU A 14 20.65 30.80 -22.82
CA LEU A 14 19.24 30.41 -22.99
C LEU A 14 18.40 31.45 -23.75
N ARG A 15 19.02 32.29 -24.59
CA ARG A 15 18.32 33.40 -25.26
C ARG A 15 17.68 33.10 -26.62
N THR A 16 17.56 31.84 -27.02
CA THR A 16 16.90 31.52 -28.31
C THR A 16 16.03 30.26 -28.22
N CYS A 17 14.86 30.35 -27.59
CA CYS A 17 13.76 29.40 -27.80
C CYS A 17 12.43 30.03 -27.36
N HIS A 18 11.81 30.81 -28.24
CA HIS A 18 10.38 31.10 -28.16
C HIS A 18 9.60 30.16 -29.10
N PRO A 19 8.31 29.89 -28.82
CA PRO A 19 7.55 28.79 -29.38
C PRO A 19 6.84 29.22 -30.66
N SER A 20 6.86 28.36 -31.68
CA SER A 20 5.97 28.51 -32.83
C SER A 20 5.45 27.15 -33.28
N THR A 21 4.22 26.90 -32.83
CA THR A 21 3.12 26.26 -33.54
C THR A 21 3.34 26.16 -35.05
N MET A 22 3.46 24.93 -35.56
CA MET A 22 3.03 24.59 -36.93
C MET A 22 2.39 23.20 -36.90
N ALA A 23 1.06 23.25 -36.77
CA ALA A 23 0.20 22.31 -37.46
C ALA A 23 0.48 22.38 -38.97
N ASP A 24 0.15 21.29 -39.66
CA ASP A 24 0.06 21.18 -41.11
C ASP A 24 1.31 20.67 -41.86
N ARG A 25 1.56 19.37 -41.70
CA ARG A 25 1.97 18.50 -42.81
C ARG A 25 1.32 17.13 -42.66
N VAL A 26 0.04 17.06 -43.03
CA VAL A 26 -0.66 15.83 -43.36
C VAL A 26 -0.71 15.73 -44.87
N GLY A 27 -0.18 14.63 -45.43
CA GLY A 27 -0.62 14.18 -46.75
C GLY A 27 0.43 13.43 -47.57
N ALA A 28 0.15 12.14 -47.76
CA ALA A 28 0.55 11.26 -48.87
C ALA A 28 1.75 10.31 -48.60
N VAL A 29 1.65 8.96 -48.58
CA VAL A 29 0.59 7.94 -48.73
C VAL A 29 1.13 6.59 -48.13
N PRO A 30 0.49 5.41 -48.27
CA PRO A 30 -0.21 4.63 -47.25
C PRO A 30 0.53 3.36 -46.78
N VAL A 31 -0.12 2.55 -45.91
CA VAL A 31 -0.02 1.08 -45.74
C VAL A 31 0.19 0.66 -44.28
N LEU A 32 -0.66 -0.30 -43.85
CA LEU A 32 -0.80 -0.97 -42.53
C LEU A 32 -1.65 -0.24 -41.47
N LYS A 33 -2.96 -0.17 -41.77
CA LYS A 33 -4.01 -0.31 -40.73
C LYS A 33 -4.04 -1.77 -40.26
N THR A 34 -3.99 -1.97 -38.94
CA THR A 34 -4.94 -2.73 -38.10
C THR A 34 -4.25 -3.32 -36.86
N SER A 35 -4.62 -2.86 -35.66
CA SER A 35 -4.78 -3.66 -34.42
C SER A 35 -5.01 -2.74 -33.22
N ALA A 36 -6.14 -2.02 -33.24
CA ALA A 36 -6.70 -1.34 -32.06
C ALA A 36 -8.09 -1.91 -31.73
N ALA A 37 -8.25 -3.23 -31.87
CA ALA A 37 -9.51 -3.96 -31.64
C ALA A 37 -9.36 -5.17 -30.70
N PHE A 38 -8.31 -5.21 -29.85
CA PHE A 38 -8.11 -6.29 -28.88
C PHE A 38 -8.48 -5.93 -27.43
N PHE A 39 -8.74 -4.66 -27.11
CA PHE A 39 -9.07 -4.26 -25.73
C PHE A 39 -10.57 -4.04 -25.48
N THR A 40 -11.43 -4.23 -26.47
CA THR A 40 -12.88 -4.02 -26.35
C THR A 40 -13.68 -5.30 -26.09
N PHE A 41 -13.03 -6.48 -26.08
CA PHE A 41 -13.73 -7.77 -25.91
C PHE A 41 -13.82 -8.30 -24.47
N LEU A 42 -13.23 -7.62 -23.48
CA LEU A 42 -13.28 -8.04 -22.07
C LEU A 42 -14.38 -7.36 -21.24
N ARG A 43 -15.25 -6.55 -21.86
CA ARG A 43 -16.31 -5.80 -21.15
C ARG A 43 -17.74 -6.27 -21.43
N ALA A 44 -17.93 -7.41 -22.10
CA ALA A 44 -19.24 -7.85 -22.59
C ALA A 44 -19.77 -9.15 -21.97
N ASN A 45 -19.29 -9.58 -20.79
CA ASN A 45 -19.85 -10.78 -20.15
C ASN A 45 -19.93 -10.70 -18.62
N LEU A 46 -20.37 -9.56 -18.09
CA LEU A 46 -20.65 -9.42 -16.66
C LEU A 46 -21.97 -8.68 -16.39
N VAL A 47 -23.06 -9.07 -17.06
CA VAL A 47 -24.43 -8.91 -16.57
C VAL A 47 -25.31 -9.97 -17.24
N LEU A 48 -25.60 -11.07 -16.55
CA LEU A 48 -26.90 -11.71 -16.65
C LEU A 48 -27.15 -12.52 -15.38
N HIS A 49 -28.12 -12.02 -14.62
CA HIS A 49 -28.71 -12.65 -13.46
C HIS A 49 -29.27 -14.04 -13.79
N SER A 50 -29.18 -14.88 -12.76
CA SER A 50 -29.86 -16.14 -12.51
C SER A 50 -31.28 -16.26 -13.08
N ALA A 51 -31.56 -17.36 -13.79
CA ALA A 51 -32.71 -18.24 -13.53
C ALA A 51 -32.70 -19.48 -14.47
N MET A 52 -32.48 -20.64 -13.84
CA MET A 52 -33.04 -21.97 -14.12
C MET A 52 -32.82 -22.71 -15.46
N THR A 53 -32.12 -23.86 -15.31
CA THR A 53 -32.38 -25.21 -15.89
C THR A 53 -32.34 -25.35 -17.42
N SER A 54 -31.50 -26.20 -18.01
CA SER A 54 -31.65 -27.67 -17.97
C SER A 54 -30.43 -28.42 -18.54
N ALA A 55 -29.95 -29.38 -17.74
CA ALA A 55 -29.56 -30.77 -18.05
C ALA A 55 -28.50 -31.17 -19.13
N THR A 56 -27.72 -32.19 -18.71
CA THR A 56 -26.95 -33.23 -19.46
C THR A 56 -25.53 -32.82 -19.92
N ASN A 57 -24.41 -33.51 -19.65
CA ASN A 57 -24.08 -34.80 -19.03
C ASN A 57 -22.67 -34.75 -18.41
N SER A 58 -22.47 -35.34 -17.22
CA SER A 58 -21.17 -35.73 -16.68
C SER A 58 -21.28 -37.13 -16.07
N PRO A 59 -20.36 -38.07 -16.30
CA PRO A 59 -20.37 -39.34 -15.57
C PRO A 59 -19.62 -39.16 -14.24
N GLN A 60 -20.33 -39.27 -13.12
CA GLN A 60 -19.75 -39.51 -11.80
C GLN A 60 -20.05 -40.96 -11.38
N LEU A 61 -18.99 -41.66 -10.97
CA LEU A 61 -19.02 -42.98 -10.37
C LEU A 61 -19.44 -42.85 -8.89
N GLY A 62 -20.54 -43.49 -8.51
CA GLY A 62 -20.97 -43.61 -7.12
C GLY A 62 -22.11 -44.64 -6.99
N PRO A 63 -22.07 -45.57 -6.03
CA PRO A 63 -22.97 -46.71 -5.97
C PRO A 63 -24.35 -46.39 -5.38
N SER A 64 -25.34 -47.09 -5.91
CA SER A 64 -26.79 -46.99 -5.75
C SER A 64 -27.35 -47.67 -4.50
N VAL A 65 -28.42 -47.10 -3.92
CA VAL A 65 -29.47 -47.83 -3.20
C VAL A 65 -30.83 -47.13 -3.40
N PRO A 66 -31.96 -47.85 -3.60
CA PRO A 66 -33.21 -47.30 -4.14
C PRO A 66 -34.34 -47.18 -3.09
N PHE A 67 -35.54 -46.83 -3.58
CA PHE A 67 -36.88 -46.73 -2.98
C PHE A 67 -37.32 -45.31 -2.54
N SER A 68 -38.54 -44.83 -2.78
CA SER A 68 -39.52 -44.84 -3.89
C SER A 68 -40.75 -44.09 -3.34
N SER A 69 -41.35 -43.23 -4.17
CA SER A 69 -42.79 -42.85 -4.22
C SER A 69 -43.45 -42.13 -3.02
N TYR A 70 -43.97 -40.91 -3.23
CA TYR A 70 -45.41 -40.58 -3.43
C TYR A 70 -45.67 -39.05 -3.39
N VAL A 71 -46.67 -38.60 -4.16
CA VAL A 71 -47.18 -37.23 -4.44
C VAL A 71 -48.72 -37.39 -4.61
N PRO A 72 -49.65 -36.39 -4.50
CA PRO A 72 -49.96 -35.22 -3.63
C PRO A 72 -51.47 -35.27 -3.12
N PRO A 73 -52.35 -34.20 -3.04
CA PRO A 73 -52.36 -32.84 -2.43
C PRO A 73 -53.59 -32.48 -1.49
N SER A 74 -53.46 -31.40 -0.67
CA SER A 74 -54.46 -30.39 -0.11
C SER A 74 -55.71 -30.79 0.75
N PRO A 75 -56.42 -29.89 1.52
CA PRO A 75 -56.18 -28.47 1.93
C PRO A 75 -56.52 -28.06 3.41
N SER A 76 -56.14 -26.81 3.80
CA SER A 76 -56.73 -25.89 4.81
C SER A 76 -56.37 -26.02 6.33
N PRO A 77 -56.63 -24.99 7.19
CA PRO A 77 -55.93 -23.69 7.33
C PRO A 77 -55.53 -23.43 8.82
N LEU A 78 -55.15 -22.18 9.17
CA LEU A 78 -55.17 -21.59 10.54
C LEU A 78 -53.84 -21.51 11.33
N ALA A 79 -53.12 -20.40 11.17
CA ALA A 79 -52.41 -19.64 12.22
C ALA A 79 -51.78 -18.39 11.54
N ALA A 80 -52.46 -17.25 11.60
CA ALA A 80 -52.20 -16.20 12.58
C ALA A 80 -50.98 -15.33 12.22
N HIS A 81 -51.30 -14.23 11.52
CA HIS A 81 -50.69 -12.90 11.55
C HIS A 81 -49.38 -12.69 12.35
N GLY A 82 -48.34 -12.35 11.60
CA GLY A 82 -47.26 -11.43 12.00
C GLY A 82 -46.85 -10.62 10.76
N PRO A 83 -46.67 -9.30 10.81
CA PRO A 83 -46.61 -8.48 9.61
C PRO A 83 -45.33 -8.75 8.82
N PHE A 84 -45.50 -9.04 7.52
CA PHE A 84 -44.53 -8.65 6.52
C PHE A 84 -44.33 -7.13 6.62
N CYS A 85 -43.17 -6.72 7.09
CA CYS A 85 -42.60 -5.42 6.76
C CYS A 85 -41.19 -5.71 6.26
N GLY A 86 -40.98 -5.41 4.98
CA GLY A 86 -39.64 -5.33 4.43
C GLY A 86 -38.85 -4.29 5.21
N PHE A 87 -37.63 -4.66 5.56
CA PHE A 87 -36.61 -3.77 6.06
C PHE A 87 -35.31 -4.20 5.40
N ASP A 88 -34.90 -3.39 4.42
CA ASP A 88 -33.55 -2.90 4.18
C ASP A 88 -32.39 -3.82 4.58
N ASP A 89 -31.74 -4.36 3.55
CA ASP A 89 -30.50 -5.14 3.55
C ASP A 89 -29.28 -4.19 3.71
N ASP A 90 -29.23 -3.45 4.83
CA ASP A 90 -28.17 -2.45 5.07
C ASP A 90 -28.00 -2.12 6.57
N ASP A 91 -27.72 -3.09 7.47
CA ASP A 91 -27.39 -2.80 8.88
C ASP A 91 -26.80 -4.00 9.69
N ASP A 92 -25.79 -4.70 9.15
CA ASP A 92 -24.94 -5.63 9.92
C ASP A 92 -23.43 -5.33 9.73
N ILE A 93 -23.06 -4.05 9.71
CA ILE A 93 -21.65 -3.65 9.86
C ILE A 93 -21.43 -3.35 11.34
N GLU A 94 -20.80 -4.28 12.05
CA GLU A 94 -20.32 -4.04 13.41
C GLU A 94 -19.47 -2.75 13.40
N PRO A 95 -19.73 -1.80 14.32
CA PRO A 95 -19.13 -0.48 14.25
C PRO A 95 -17.61 -0.58 14.41
N LEU A 96 -16.88 0.10 13.52
CA LEU A 96 -15.42 0.26 13.59
C LEU A 96 -15.03 0.76 14.99
N SER A 97 -14.40 -0.10 15.79
CA SER A 97 -13.91 0.30 17.11
C SER A 97 -12.47 0.79 16.99
N LEU A 98 -12.24 2.03 17.41
CA LEU A 98 -10.92 2.64 17.48
C LEU A 98 -10.51 2.59 18.95
N GLU A 99 -9.62 1.67 19.30
CA GLU A 99 -9.24 1.42 20.69
C GLU A 99 -7.73 1.63 20.89
N VAL A 100 -7.39 2.17 22.06
CA VAL A 100 -6.01 2.16 22.56
C VAL A 100 -5.69 0.76 23.02
N LEU A 101 -4.67 0.16 22.41
CA LEU A 101 -4.29 -1.20 22.71
C LEU A 101 -3.51 -1.25 24.01
N ASP A 102 -4.17 -1.63 25.10
CA ASP A 102 -3.55 -1.79 26.42
C ASP A 102 -3.10 -3.24 26.67
N LYS A 103 -3.81 -4.23 26.10
CA LYS A 103 -3.49 -5.65 26.25
C LYS A 103 -2.20 -6.03 25.48
N PRO A 104 -1.31 -6.86 26.07
CA PRO A 104 -0.06 -7.23 25.42
C PRO A 104 -0.25 -8.08 24.16
N GLN A 105 -1.29 -8.93 24.11
CA GLN A 105 -1.58 -9.78 22.95
C GLN A 105 -2.00 -8.95 21.73
N ASP A 106 -2.96 -8.06 21.93
CA ASP A 106 -3.46 -7.16 20.90
C ASP A 106 -2.33 -6.27 20.36
N LYS A 107 -1.44 -5.78 21.23
CA LYS A 107 -0.24 -5.02 20.80
C LYS A 107 0.68 -5.84 19.89
N ILE A 108 0.83 -7.15 20.12
CA ILE A 108 1.61 -8.03 19.23
C ILE A 108 0.92 -8.16 17.88
N GLU A 109 -0.40 -8.29 17.86
CA GLU A 109 -1.18 -8.40 16.62
C GLU A 109 -1.12 -7.10 15.79
N GLY A 110 -1.26 -5.94 16.42
CA GLY A 110 -1.08 -4.65 15.75
C GLY A 110 0.33 -4.45 15.20
N LEU A 111 1.36 -4.83 15.97
CA LEU A 111 2.75 -4.83 15.46
C LEU A 111 2.95 -5.80 14.31
N ARG A 112 2.31 -6.97 14.35
CA ARG A 112 2.34 -7.94 13.25
C ARG A 112 1.75 -7.33 11.98
N LEU A 113 0.65 -6.60 12.08
CA LEU A 113 0.07 -5.88 10.93
C LEU A 113 1.05 -4.84 10.35
N VAL A 114 1.81 -4.13 11.20
CA VAL A 114 2.87 -3.20 10.76
C VAL A 114 4.00 -3.97 10.08
N ALA A 115 4.49 -5.06 10.68
CA ALA A 115 5.55 -5.89 10.11
C ALA A 115 5.14 -6.50 8.76
N ASP A 116 3.90 -6.97 8.64
CA ASP A 116 3.35 -7.49 7.39
C ASP A 116 3.26 -6.40 6.32
N SER A 117 2.94 -5.16 6.71
CA SER A 117 2.95 -4.03 5.77
C SER A 117 4.35 -3.74 5.22
N ILE A 118 5.40 -3.90 6.04
CA ILE A 118 6.80 -3.81 5.59
C ILE A 118 7.15 -4.99 4.67
N ALA A 119 6.72 -6.19 5.02
CA ALA A 119 6.90 -7.35 4.15
C ALA A 119 6.22 -7.14 2.77
N GLN A 120 5.06 -6.48 2.74
CA GLN A 120 4.41 -6.07 1.48
C GLN A 120 5.22 -5.01 0.72
N MET A 121 5.92 -4.10 1.41
CA MET A 121 6.81 -3.13 0.74
C MET A 121 7.90 -3.83 -0.06
N ARG A 122 8.46 -4.95 0.44
CA ARG A 122 9.43 -5.77 -0.32
C ARG A 122 8.87 -6.21 -1.68
N GLN A 123 7.63 -6.69 -1.71
CA GLN A 123 7.01 -7.17 -2.94
C GLN A 123 6.75 -6.02 -3.92
N ARG A 124 6.38 -4.84 -3.42
CA ARG A 124 6.21 -3.65 -4.27
C ARG A 124 7.54 -3.13 -4.78
N ALA A 125 8.55 -3.11 -3.93
CA ALA A 125 9.92 -2.73 -4.28
C ALA A 125 10.49 -3.63 -5.38
N SER A 126 10.32 -4.96 -5.24
CA SER A 126 10.80 -5.91 -6.25
C SER A 126 10.08 -5.74 -7.58
N LEU A 127 8.75 -5.60 -7.59
CA LEU A 127 7.98 -5.36 -8.81
C LEU A 127 8.38 -4.04 -9.47
N ASN A 128 8.49 -2.95 -8.71
CA ASN A 128 8.92 -1.67 -9.25
C ASN A 128 10.34 -1.75 -9.84
N LEU A 129 11.24 -2.51 -9.22
CA LEU A 129 12.60 -2.70 -9.73
C LEU A 129 12.63 -3.56 -11.00
N VAL A 130 11.82 -4.63 -11.06
CA VAL A 130 11.69 -5.48 -12.26
C VAL A 130 11.20 -4.67 -13.46
N PHE A 131 10.21 -3.81 -13.25
CA PHE A 131 9.59 -3.01 -14.31
C PHE A 131 10.20 -1.61 -14.47
N HIS A 132 11.31 -1.31 -13.80
CA HIS A 132 11.95 -0.01 -13.92
C HIS A 132 12.56 0.12 -15.33
N PRO A 133 12.31 1.23 -16.07
CA PRO A 133 12.73 1.36 -17.46
C PRO A 133 14.25 1.22 -17.64
N LEU A 134 15.06 1.71 -16.69
CA LEU A 134 16.52 1.56 -16.73
C LEU A 134 16.97 0.10 -16.56
N CYS A 135 16.30 -0.66 -15.69
CA CYS A 135 16.60 -2.07 -15.45
C CYS A 135 16.22 -2.93 -16.66
N LEU A 136 15.05 -2.66 -17.24
CA LEU A 136 14.60 -3.30 -18.48
C LEU A 136 15.49 -2.96 -19.68
N ALA A 137 15.95 -1.70 -19.79
CA ALA A 137 16.90 -1.30 -20.84
C ALA A 137 18.26 -2.01 -20.69
N GLY A 138 18.76 -2.16 -19.46
CA GLY A 138 19.98 -2.91 -19.19
C GLY A 138 19.84 -4.40 -19.54
N LEU A 139 18.71 -5.01 -19.19
CA LEU A 139 18.40 -6.41 -19.52
C LEU A 139 18.23 -6.60 -21.03
N SER A 140 17.51 -5.71 -21.71
CA SER A 140 17.31 -5.81 -23.16
C SER A 140 18.62 -5.62 -23.92
N THR A 141 19.47 -4.70 -23.49
CA THR A 141 20.79 -4.45 -24.08
C THR A 141 21.70 -5.67 -23.93
N THR A 142 21.72 -6.31 -22.76
CA THR A 142 22.52 -7.53 -22.53
C THR A 142 22.01 -8.72 -23.34
N LEU A 143 20.68 -8.90 -23.44
CA LEU A 143 20.08 -9.93 -24.29
C LEU A 143 20.36 -9.69 -25.79
N ALA A 144 20.25 -8.45 -26.25
CA ALA A 144 20.58 -8.08 -27.63
C ALA A 144 22.06 -8.31 -27.95
N ALA A 145 22.96 -7.97 -27.02
CA ALA A 145 24.38 -8.23 -27.16
C ALA A 145 24.68 -9.73 -27.29
N ILE A 146 24.05 -10.59 -26.49
CA ILE A 146 24.17 -12.05 -26.59
C ILE A 146 23.69 -12.54 -27.96
N TYR A 147 22.55 -12.04 -28.43
CA TYR A 147 22.00 -12.41 -29.73
C TYR A 147 22.93 -12.01 -30.88
N HIS A 148 23.42 -10.77 -30.89
CA HIS A 148 24.36 -10.30 -31.92
C HIS A 148 25.68 -11.07 -31.89
N LEU A 149 26.24 -11.31 -30.71
CA LEU A 149 27.49 -12.06 -30.57
C LEU A 149 27.33 -13.53 -30.97
N GLY A 150 26.15 -14.10 -30.73
CA GLY A 150 25.76 -15.42 -31.21
C GLY A 150 25.77 -15.55 -32.73
N GLY A 151 25.20 -14.55 -33.41
CA GLY A 151 25.21 -14.47 -34.88
C GLY A 151 26.61 -14.28 -35.47
N VAL A 152 27.44 -13.42 -34.88
CA VAL A 152 28.80 -13.15 -35.36
C VAL A 152 29.75 -14.32 -35.10
N SER A 153 29.68 -14.93 -33.93
CA SER A 153 30.61 -15.99 -33.50
C SER A 153 30.15 -17.40 -33.88
N ARG A 154 29.00 -17.53 -34.57
CA ARG A 154 28.31 -18.81 -34.83
C ARG A 154 28.17 -19.68 -33.58
N LEU A 155 27.84 -19.06 -32.44
CA LEU A 155 27.54 -19.82 -31.22
C LEU A 155 26.32 -20.71 -31.47
N ASP A 156 26.34 -21.93 -30.92
CA ASP A 156 25.20 -22.82 -30.99
C ASP A 156 23.95 -22.12 -30.45
N PRO A 157 22.81 -22.15 -31.17
CA PRO A 157 21.58 -21.49 -30.73
C PRO A 157 21.13 -21.96 -29.33
N GLY A 158 21.38 -23.23 -29.00
CA GLY A 158 21.11 -23.79 -27.68
C GLY A 158 21.92 -23.12 -26.58
N LEU A 159 23.22 -22.89 -26.80
CA LEU A 159 24.10 -22.21 -25.85
C LEU A 159 23.67 -20.75 -25.63
N SER A 160 23.29 -20.05 -26.71
CA SER A 160 22.77 -18.68 -26.62
C SER A 160 21.49 -18.60 -25.77
N MET A 161 20.59 -19.59 -25.90
CA MET A 161 19.39 -19.70 -25.08
C MET A 161 19.73 -19.91 -23.60
N THR A 162 20.66 -20.82 -23.28
CA THR A 162 21.10 -21.08 -21.90
C THR A 162 21.71 -19.84 -21.26
N ILE A 163 22.55 -19.10 -21.98
CA ILE A 163 23.16 -17.85 -21.46
C ILE A 163 22.07 -16.80 -21.22
N SER A 164 21.10 -16.64 -22.13
CA SER A 164 19.98 -15.71 -21.95
C SER A 164 19.15 -16.03 -20.70
N CYS A 165 18.87 -17.32 -20.45
CA CYS A 165 18.20 -17.78 -19.24
C CYS A 165 19.01 -17.46 -17.97
N GLY A 166 20.32 -17.71 -18.02
CA GLY A 166 21.24 -17.38 -16.92
C GLY A 166 21.27 -15.87 -16.61
N VAL A 167 21.25 -15.01 -17.63
CA VAL A 167 21.17 -13.56 -17.46
C VAL A 167 19.84 -13.14 -16.83
N ILE A 168 18.71 -13.68 -17.30
CA ILE A 168 17.39 -13.40 -16.71
C ILE A 168 17.34 -13.87 -15.24
N MET A 169 17.85 -15.05 -14.94
CA MET A 169 17.92 -15.57 -13.57
C MET A 169 18.81 -14.70 -12.67
N SER A 170 19.98 -14.29 -13.16
CA SER A 170 20.89 -13.41 -12.43
C SER A 170 20.27 -12.03 -12.18
N TYR A 171 19.55 -11.49 -13.16
CA TYR A 171 18.79 -10.24 -13.05
C TYR A 171 17.74 -10.32 -11.93
N LEU A 172 16.88 -11.35 -11.96
CA LEU A 172 15.84 -11.54 -10.95
C LEU A 172 16.46 -11.78 -9.56
N MET A 173 17.57 -12.50 -9.47
CA MET A 173 18.28 -12.73 -8.21
C MET A 173 18.86 -11.43 -7.64
N GLY A 174 19.47 -10.58 -8.47
CA GLY A 174 19.98 -9.27 -8.06
C GLY A 174 18.88 -8.37 -7.51
N ILE A 175 17.69 -8.38 -8.13
CA ILE A 175 16.52 -7.66 -7.63
C ILE A 175 16.07 -8.17 -6.27
N ARG A 176 16.00 -9.51 -6.10
CA ARG A 176 15.64 -10.11 -4.81
C ARG A 176 16.64 -9.75 -3.71
N TYR A 177 17.93 -9.68 -4.04
CA TYR A 177 18.98 -9.27 -3.12
C TYR A 177 18.80 -7.81 -2.69
N LEU A 178 18.59 -6.89 -3.64
CA LEU A 178 18.37 -5.47 -3.34
C LEU A 178 17.10 -5.24 -2.49
N ALA A 179 16.05 -6.02 -2.71
CA ALA A 179 14.82 -5.93 -1.91
C ALA A 179 14.89 -6.68 -0.56
N SER A 180 15.95 -7.44 -0.28
CA SER A 180 16.04 -8.28 0.92
C SER A 180 16.11 -7.49 2.24
N GLY A 181 16.66 -6.27 2.21
CA GLY A 181 16.80 -5.43 3.41
C GLY A 181 15.48 -5.10 4.11
N TYR A 182 14.35 -5.10 3.38
CA TYR A 182 13.03 -4.89 3.96
C TYR A 182 12.61 -6.01 4.94
N ILE A 183 13.12 -7.24 4.75
CA ILE A 183 12.86 -8.35 5.67
C ILE A 183 13.53 -8.06 7.02
N SER A 184 14.81 -7.70 6.99
CA SER A 184 15.56 -7.37 8.20
C SER A 184 14.98 -6.17 8.94
N LEU A 185 14.36 -5.22 8.20
CA LEU A 185 13.63 -4.11 8.82
C LEU A 185 12.34 -4.59 9.51
N ALA A 186 11.57 -5.47 8.87
CA ALA A 186 10.37 -6.06 9.47
C ALA A 186 10.71 -6.88 10.73
N GLU A 187 11.82 -7.61 10.73
CA GLU A 187 12.30 -8.37 11.89
C GLU A 187 12.69 -7.49 13.07
N ARG A 188 13.10 -6.24 12.82
CA ARG A 188 13.45 -5.26 13.87
C ARG A 188 12.21 -4.65 14.53
N LEU A 189 11.03 -4.70 13.91
CA LEU A 189 9.75 -4.22 14.44
C LEU A 189 9.12 -5.17 15.47
N ARG A 190 9.93 -5.71 16.38
CA ARG A 190 9.47 -6.49 17.53
C ARG A 190 9.09 -5.56 18.69
N TRP A 191 8.59 -6.14 19.77
CA TRP A 191 8.21 -5.43 21.01
C TRP A 191 9.22 -4.37 21.48
N ASN A 192 10.52 -4.66 21.33
CA ASN A 192 11.60 -3.76 21.72
C ASN A 192 11.60 -2.44 20.93
N TRP A 193 11.06 -2.42 19.70
CA TRP A 193 10.95 -1.22 18.89
C TRP A 193 9.92 -0.23 19.43
N LEU A 194 8.88 -0.70 20.13
CA LEU A 194 7.89 0.17 20.79
C LEU A 194 8.46 0.91 22.01
N ARG A 195 9.55 0.41 22.58
CA ARG A 195 10.21 1.04 23.70
C ARG A 195 11.15 2.11 23.17
N ALA A 196 10.97 3.36 23.60
CA ALA A 196 11.94 4.42 23.35
C ALA A 196 13.27 4.10 24.07
N ASP A 197 14.38 4.63 23.59
CA ASP A 197 15.67 4.58 24.32
C ASP A 197 15.55 5.23 25.72
N ASP A 198 14.58 6.14 25.88
CA ASP A 198 14.24 6.79 27.15
C ASP A 198 13.44 5.90 28.13
N GLY A 199 13.10 4.67 27.71
CA GLY A 199 12.38 3.67 28.50
C GLY A 199 10.86 3.80 28.51
N GLU A 200 10.29 4.79 27.82
CA GLU A 200 8.83 4.94 27.69
C GLU A 200 8.26 4.08 26.56
N GLU A 201 7.07 3.50 26.77
CA GLU A 201 6.38 2.67 25.80
C GLU A 201 5.49 3.52 24.90
N ASP A 202 5.63 3.37 23.58
CA ASP A 202 4.80 4.05 22.61
C ASP A 202 3.32 3.62 22.74
N THR A 203 2.42 4.57 22.54
CA THR A 203 0.97 4.31 22.56
C THR A 203 0.56 3.71 21.22
N LEU A 204 -0.08 2.55 21.26
CA LEU A 204 -0.53 1.84 20.06
C LEU A 204 -2.05 1.96 19.94
N LEU A 205 -2.51 2.43 18.78
CA LEU A 205 -3.93 2.54 18.43
C LEU A 205 -4.26 1.49 17.39
N ALA A 206 -5.36 0.77 17.59
CA ALA A 206 -5.87 -0.15 16.58
C ALA A 206 -7.29 0.21 16.17
N ALA A 207 -7.58 -0.09 14.91
CA ALA A 207 -8.92 -0.13 14.37
C ALA A 207 -9.32 -1.59 14.27
N ARG A 208 -10.41 -1.96 14.93
CA ARG A 208 -10.95 -3.33 15.00
C ARG A 208 -12.32 -3.36 14.33
N ILE A 209 -12.53 -4.36 13.49
CA ILE A 209 -13.81 -4.68 12.85
C ILE A 209 -14.05 -6.16 13.13
N ASN A 210 -15.19 -6.52 13.70
CA ASN A 210 -15.56 -7.92 13.98
C ASN A 210 -14.49 -8.69 14.77
N ASP A 211 -13.91 -8.05 15.79
CA ASP A 211 -12.79 -8.59 16.58
C ASP A 211 -11.46 -8.81 15.83
N ASP A 212 -11.34 -8.40 14.57
CA ASP A 212 -10.09 -8.45 13.81
C ASP A 212 -9.41 -7.07 13.75
N ILE A 213 -8.09 -7.03 13.99
CA ILE A 213 -7.34 -5.78 13.83
C ILE A 213 -7.13 -5.49 12.34
N VAL A 214 -7.85 -4.46 11.85
CA VAL A 214 -7.82 -4.03 10.45
C VAL A 214 -6.87 -2.85 10.20
N GLY A 215 -6.47 -2.15 11.24
CA GLY A 215 -5.54 -1.02 11.14
C GLY A 215 -4.79 -0.78 12.43
N THR A 216 -3.58 -0.23 12.32
CA THR A 216 -2.73 0.07 13.48
C THR A 216 -1.95 1.35 13.26
N LEU A 217 -1.85 2.15 14.31
CA LEU A 217 -1.06 3.36 14.38
C LEU A 217 -0.21 3.34 15.65
N VAL A 218 1.08 3.66 15.52
CA VAL A 218 2.00 3.79 16.65
C VAL A 218 2.33 5.26 16.87
N LEU A 219 1.92 5.77 18.03
CA LEU A 219 2.06 7.15 18.44
C LEU A 219 3.05 7.27 19.60
N ARG A 220 4.05 8.11 19.41
CA ARG A 220 4.96 8.54 20.46
C ARG A 220 4.60 9.96 20.89
N LEU A 221 4.48 10.19 22.19
CA LEU A 221 4.25 11.53 22.73
C LEU A 221 5.58 12.03 23.29
N GLU A 222 6.14 13.07 22.68
CA GLU A 222 7.40 13.67 23.10
C GLU A 222 7.11 14.95 23.90
N PRO A 223 7.72 15.13 25.08
CA PRO A 223 7.60 16.37 25.85
C PRO A 223 8.29 17.52 25.13
N ASN A 224 7.86 18.76 25.41
CA ASN A 224 8.46 19.93 24.78
C ASN A 224 9.92 20.09 25.27
N PRO A 225 10.92 20.14 24.37
CA PRO A 225 12.33 20.27 24.74
C PRO A 225 12.66 21.60 25.44
N THR A 226 11.79 22.60 25.33
CA THR A 226 11.96 23.90 26.03
C THR A 226 11.57 23.85 27.51
N SER A 227 10.90 22.77 27.96
CA SER A 227 10.55 22.58 29.36
C SER A 227 11.74 21.98 30.13
N GLY A 228 12.55 22.87 30.71
CA GLY A 228 13.76 22.51 31.44
C GLY A 228 13.54 21.46 32.53
N HIS A 229 14.48 20.51 32.59
CA HIS A 229 14.77 19.54 33.66
C HIS A 229 13.66 19.20 34.68
N ARG A 230 13.28 17.91 34.64
CA ARG A 230 13.08 17.07 35.84
C ARG A 230 11.94 17.47 36.79
N ARG A 231 10.78 17.87 36.25
CA ARG A 231 9.53 17.95 37.05
C ARG A 231 8.45 17.00 36.50
N ARG A 232 7.73 16.37 37.44
CA ARG A 232 6.73 15.28 37.28
C ARG A 232 6.04 15.25 35.89
N ARG A 233 6.24 14.12 35.20
CA ARG A 233 5.99 13.90 33.77
C ARG A 233 4.55 14.09 33.29
N SER A 234 3.55 13.98 34.17
CA SER A 234 2.13 14.19 33.78
C SER A 234 1.80 15.65 33.46
N LEU A 235 2.59 16.62 33.93
CA LEU A 235 2.47 18.03 33.57
C LEU A 235 3.45 18.44 32.46
N SER A 236 4.38 17.55 32.06
CA SER A 236 5.49 17.85 31.13
C SER A 236 5.17 17.62 29.66
N LEU A 237 4.07 16.91 29.34
CA LEU A 237 3.61 16.72 27.96
C LEU A 237 2.88 17.96 27.42
N ARG A 238 2.50 18.91 28.28
CA ARG A 238 1.72 20.09 27.91
C ARG A 238 2.56 21.01 27.01
N GLY A 239 2.14 21.20 25.77
CA GLY A 239 2.89 21.87 24.71
C GLY A 239 3.93 20.97 24.01
N GLY A 240 3.88 19.64 24.24
CA GLY A 240 4.71 18.65 23.57
C GLY A 240 4.25 18.32 22.14
N LYS A 241 4.86 17.29 21.54
CA LYS A 241 4.63 16.87 20.16
C LYS A 241 4.18 15.40 20.09
N GLY A 242 3.20 15.09 19.25
CA GLY A 242 2.86 13.73 18.87
C GLY A 242 3.59 13.32 17.61
N VAL A 243 4.37 12.24 17.68
CA VAL A 243 5.14 11.69 16.56
C VAL A 243 4.57 10.33 16.17
N ILE A 244 4.05 10.24 14.96
CA ILE A 244 3.51 8.98 14.40
C ILE A 244 4.69 8.18 13.82
N ARG A 245 5.01 7.05 14.46
CA ARG A 245 6.13 6.17 14.05
C ARG A 245 5.72 5.07 13.08
N ALA A 246 4.46 4.67 13.10
CA ALA A 246 3.91 3.74 12.12
C ALA A 246 2.42 4.02 11.91
N TRP A 247 1.95 3.83 10.69
CA TRP A 247 0.55 3.92 10.34
C TRP A 247 0.29 2.97 9.18
N THR A 248 -0.58 1.99 9.41
CA THR A 248 -0.90 0.97 8.43
C THR A 248 -2.35 0.55 8.55
N THR A 249 -2.88 0.09 7.42
CA THR A 249 -4.17 -0.58 7.34
C THR A 249 -4.01 -1.85 6.52
N ASN A 250 -4.78 -2.86 6.90
CA ASN A 250 -4.90 -4.10 6.17
C ASN A 250 -5.30 -3.79 4.72
N LEU A 251 -4.67 -4.49 3.78
CA LEU A 251 -4.83 -4.26 2.34
C LEU A 251 -6.30 -4.33 1.90
N HIS A 252 -7.10 -5.21 2.51
CA HIS A 252 -8.51 -5.38 2.19
C HIS A 252 -9.39 -4.17 2.60
N TYR A 253 -8.94 -3.39 3.58
CA TYR A 253 -9.68 -2.25 4.13
C TYR A 253 -9.09 -0.89 3.70
N ARG A 254 -8.12 -0.89 2.77
CA ARG A 254 -7.59 0.34 2.19
C ARG A 254 -8.64 1.01 1.31
N GLY A 255 -8.70 2.34 1.38
CA GLY A 255 -9.69 3.14 0.64
C GLY A 255 -11.05 3.25 1.32
N LYS A 256 -11.31 2.52 2.41
CA LYS A 256 -12.58 2.57 3.18
C LYS A 256 -12.61 3.64 4.28
N GLY A 257 -11.65 4.56 4.33
CA GLY A 257 -11.61 5.62 5.35
C GLY A 257 -10.96 5.25 6.69
N VAL A 258 -10.84 3.95 7.04
CA VAL A 258 -10.27 3.46 8.31
C VAL A 258 -8.93 4.12 8.71
N GLY A 259 -8.05 4.33 7.73
CA GLY A 259 -6.77 4.99 7.97
C GLY A 259 -6.91 6.45 8.40
N LYS A 260 -7.89 7.18 7.84
CA LYS A 260 -8.20 8.57 8.20
C LYS A 260 -8.77 8.62 9.62
N ASP A 261 -9.64 7.69 9.98
CA ASP A 261 -10.26 7.65 11.31
C ASP A 261 -9.21 7.37 12.41
N LEU A 262 -8.25 6.47 12.14
CA LEU A 262 -7.09 6.27 13.01
C LEU A 262 -6.27 7.55 13.21
N LEU A 263 -6.10 8.37 12.17
CA LEU A 263 -5.42 9.66 12.29
C LEU A 263 -6.23 10.66 13.12
N HIS A 264 -7.56 10.69 12.97
CA HIS A 264 -8.43 11.53 13.80
C HIS A 264 -8.28 11.19 15.29
N GLU A 265 -8.31 9.91 15.65
CA GLU A 265 -8.14 9.49 17.05
C GLU A 265 -6.72 9.74 17.56
N ALA A 266 -5.69 9.55 16.73
CA ALA A 266 -4.32 9.91 17.10
C ALA A 266 -4.15 11.42 17.39
N VAL A 267 -4.77 12.27 16.57
CA VAL A 267 -4.77 13.72 16.76
C VAL A 267 -5.52 14.08 18.03
N ARG A 268 -6.71 13.52 18.23
CA ARG A 268 -7.51 13.73 19.44
C ARG A 268 -6.74 13.35 20.70
N MET A 269 -6.17 12.15 20.76
CA MET A 269 -5.37 11.69 21.90
C MET A 269 -4.14 12.56 22.15
N THR A 270 -3.44 12.99 21.09
CA THR A 270 -2.29 13.88 21.25
C THR A 270 -2.72 15.21 21.84
N LYS A 271 -3.82 15.80 21.36
CA LYS A 271 -4.32 17.09 21.88
C LYS A 271 -4.87 16.99 23.30
N GLU A 272 -5.48 15.86 23.66
CA GLU A 272 -5.96 15.59 25.01
C GLU A 272 -4.79 15.45 26.01
N ARG A 273 -3.72 14.74 25.63
CA ARG A 273 -2.57 14.49 26.51
C ARG A 273 -1.52 15.59 26.51
N CYS A 274 -1.20 16.15 25.34
CA CYS A 274 -0.16 17.16 25.16
C CYS A 274 -0.71 18.59 25.09
N GLY A 275 -2.04 18.77 25.12
CA GLY A 275 -2.67 20.09 25.07
C GLY A 275 -3.03 20.57 23.65
N LYS A 276 -3.85 21.61 23.60
CA LYS A 276 -4.50 22.09 22.36
C LYS A 276 -3.52 22.57 21.28
N ASP A 277 -2.35 23.03 21.67
CA ASP A 277 -1.33 23.58 20.77
C ASP A 277 -0.24 22.56 20.43
N ALA A 278 -0.40 21.29 20.83
CA ALA A 278 0.57 20.24 20.53
C ALA A 278 0.68 19.98 19.02
N GLU A 279 1.90 19.94 18.51
CA GLU A 279 2.14 19.61 17.10
C GLU A 279 2.04 18.10 16.89
N ILE A 280 1.51 17.66 15.74
CA ILE A 280 1.44 16.25 15.37
C ILE A 280 2.09 16.09 14.00
N GLY A 281 2.98 15.11 13.87
CA GLY A 281 3.66 14.84 12.61
C GLY A 281 4.12 13.39 12.49
N PHE A 282 4.47 12.98 11.28
CA PHE A 282 5.15 11.71 11.07
C PHE A 282 6.61 11.79 11.55
N ALA A 283 7.13 10.69 12.09
CA ALA A 283 8.55 10.56 12.38
C ALA A 283 9.37 10.65 11.08
N GLN A 284 10.57 11.22 11.16
CA GLN A 284 11.47 11.29 10.00
C GLN A 284 11.81 9.88 9.47
N GLU A 285 12.01 8.93 10.38
CA GLU A 285 12.22 7.51 10.08
C GLU A 285 11.03 6.70 10.64
N HIS A 286 9.87 6.78 9.98
CA HIS A 286 8.70 5.97 10.31
C HIS A 286 8.77 4.60 9.61
N ALA A 287 8.08 3.59 10.15
CA ALA A 287 8.16 2.21 9.68
C ALA A 287 7.97 2.07 8.15
N ASN A 288 7.05 2.88 7.59
CA ASN A 288 6.71 2.89 6.18
C ASN A 288 7.48 3.93 5.31
N SER A 289 8.42 4.71 5.86
CA SER A 289 9.26 5.65 5.07
C SER A 289 10.63 5.10 4.72
N ALA A 290 10.99 3.90 5.18
CA ALA A 290 12.33 3.35 4.95
C ALA A 290 12.66 3.17 3.46
N MET A 291 13.57 4.02 2.97
CA MET A 291 14.06 4.04 1.59
C MET A 291 15.38 3.27 1.47
N LEU A 292 15.30 1.94 1.37
CA LEU A 292 16.49 1.09 1.26
C LEU A 292 17.10 1.06 -0.16
N LEU A 293 16.30 1.39 -1.18
CA LEU A 293 16.75 1.43 -2.56
C LEU A 293 17.36 2.80 -2.91
N PRO A 294 18.19 2.88 -3.96
CA PRO A 294 18.64 4.17 -4.50
C PRO A 294 17.46 5.08 -4.87
N GLY A 295 17.66 6.41 -4.73
CA GLY A 295 16.59 7.41 -4.86
C GLY A 295 15.79 7.35 -6.17
N ILE A 296 16.40 6.88 -7.27
CA ILE A 296 15.73 6.70 -8.57
C ILE A 296 14.59 5.67 -8.51
N PHE A 297 14.66 4.68 -7.62
CA PHE A 297 13.65 3.62 -7.47
C PHE A 297 12.60 3.94 -6.40
N ASN A 298 12.79 5.00 -5.61
CA ASN A 298 11.92 5.33 -4.47
C ASN A 298 10.72 6.21 -4.84
N ALA A 299 10.55 6.56 -6.12
CA ALA A 299 9.45 7.39 -6.58
C ALA A 299 8.06 6.97 -6.09
N PRO A 300 7.64 5.69 -6.14
CA PRO A 300 6.32 5.30 -5.63
C PRO A 300 6.20 5.45 -4.11
N PHE A 301 7.25 5.10 -3.35
CA PHE A 301 7.25 5.24 -1.90
C PHE A 301 7.13 6.71 -1.46
N ARG A 302 7.83 7.62 -2.15
CA ARG A 302 7.71 9.07 -1.93
C ARG A 302 6.30 9.60 -2.20
N ARG A 303 5.62 9.07 -3.22
CA ARG A 303 4.23 9.45 -3.51
C ARG A 303 3.28 9.00 -2.41
N ASP A 304 3.50 7.82 -1.85
CA ASP A 304 2.70 7.30 -0.73
C ASP A 304 2.98 8.09 0.56
N GLU A 305 4.23 8.49 0.81
CA GLU A 305 4.61 9.38 1.92
C GLU A 305 3.92 10.75 1.79
N VAL A 306 3.97 11.39 0.61
CA VAL A 306 3.25 12.64 0.35
C VAL A 306 1.74 12.46 0.52
N ARG A 307 1.18 11.32 0.13
CA ARG A 307 -0.25 11.02 0.36
C ARG A 307 -0.55 10.90 1.85
N ALA A 308 0.34 10.30 2.64
CA ALA A 308 0.21 10.18 4.08
C ALA A 308 0.26 11.56 4.77
N THR A 309 1.24 12.40 4.42
CA THR A 309 1.32 13.77 4.92
C THR A 309 0.06 14.56 4.60
N LYS A 310 -0.41 14.50 3.34
CA LYS A 310 -1.66 15.17 2.94
C LYS A 310 -2.88 14.66 3.71
N ALA A 311 -2.94 13.37 4.03
CA ALA A 311 -4.02 12.82 4.84
C ALA A 311 -4.00 13.36 6.27
N LEU A 312 -2.81 13.46 6.88
CA LEU A 312 -2.65 14.06 8.20
C LEU A 312 -3.00 15.56 8.19
N ASP A 313 -2.52 16.32 7.20
CA ASP A 313 -2.82 17.75 7.05
C ASP A 313 -4.33 17.98 6.89
N GLY A 314 -5.02 17.12 6.13
CA GLY A 314 -6.47 17.15 6.00
C GLY A 314 -7.19 16.92 7.33
N VAL A 315 -6.74 15.96 8.12
CA VAL A 315 -7.29 15.67 9.46
C VAL A 315 -7.06 16.84 10.43
N LEU A 316 -5.89 17.47 10.38
CA LEU A 316 -5.57 18.64 11.20
C LEU A 316 -6.43 19.85 10.81
N ALA A 317 -6.63 20.08 9.51
CA ALA A 317 -7.50 21.13 9.00
C ALA A 317 -8.97 20.91 9.42
N ASP A 318 -9.47 19.67 9.30
CA ASP A 318 -10.82 19.30 9.74
C ASP A 318 -10.98 19.59 11.26
N TRP A 319 -10.00 19.20 12.08
CA TRP A 319 -10.00 19.46 13.52
C TRP A 319 -10.04 20.95 13.87
N ASP A 320 -9.25 21.78 13.18
CA ASP A 320 -9.23 23.23 13.38
C ASP A 320 -10.56 23.89 12.97
N MET A 321 -11.24 23.37 11.96
CA MET A 321 -12.60 23.81 11.60
C MET A 321 -13.62 23.47 12.70
N PHE A 322 -13.55 22.27 13.29
CA PHE A 322 -14.38 21.91 14.44
C PHE A 322 -14.13 22.84 15.64
N LYS A 323 -12.87 23.23 15.88
CA LYS A 323 -12.52 24.19 16.94
C LYS A 323 -13.13 25.57 16.71
N ARG A 324 -13.22 26.07 15.47
CA ARG A 324 -13.78 27.40 15.17
C ARG A 324 -15.30 27.46 15.28
N ARG A 325 -15.99 26.32 15.13
CA ARG A 325 -17.46 26.24 15.19
C ARG A 325 -18.02 26.12 16.62
N ARG A 326 -17.16 25.87 17.60
CA ARG A 326 -17.52 25.64 19.01
C ARG A 326 -17.08 26.81 19.87
#